data_AF-A0A496Z993-F1
#
_entry.id   AF-A0A496Z993-F1
#
_cell.length_a   1.000
_cell.length_b   1.000
_cell.length_c   1.000
_cell.angle_alpha   90.00
_cell.angle_beta   90.00
_cell.angle_gamma   90.00
#
_symmetry.space_group_name_H-M   'P 1'
#
loop_
_entity.id
_entity.type
_entity.pdbx_description
1 polymer ?
#
loop_
_entity_poly.entity_id
_entity_poly.type
_entity_poly.pdbx_seq_one_letter_code
_entity_poly.pdbx_strand_id
1 'polypeptide(L)'
;MGFKERIEAARIFENELFYEMNNLGFEVAKNGAEHTCQEFTKFIMPSSDQTSLAIRFAPDGVAAIGKTPRSFYVEAKYASNIEKTAYEQYMKLASVGNIVVLVFGGYGDWMWQVIERVTLIDGDETVSSFPENMRYPVIDGWITPRKADDEHYKERKHNNGGFSGTPYREVYYSSLLDWRIFKCDMLSILKRDYINLGRFFNSDVEQSELF
;
A
#
# COMPACT_ATOMS: atom_id res chain seq x y z
N MET A 1 -8.07 -14.27 -15.55
CA MET A 1 -8.59 -14.09 -14.18
C MET A 1 -9.63 -12.97 -14.18
N GLY A 2 -10.87 -13.28 -13.84
CA GLY A 2 -11.99 -12.33 -13.77
C GLY A 2 -11.92 -11.40 -12.55
N PHE A 3 -12.81 -10.41 -12.46
CA PHE A 3 -12.81 -9.43 -11.36
C PHE A 3 -13.05 -10.05 -9.98
N LYS A 4 -14.03 -10.95 -9.86
CA LYS A 4 -14.33 -11.64 -8.59
C LYS A 4 -13.15 -12.48 -8.11
N GLU A 5 -12.46 -13.15 -9.03
CA GLU A 5 -11.27 -13.94 -8.72
C GLU A 5 -10.12 -13.06 -8.21
N ARG A 6 -9.93 -11.86 -8.78
CA ARG A 6 -8.92 -10.90 -8.30
C ARG A 6 -9.21 -10.39 -6.89
N ILE A 7 -10.49 -10.08 -6.59
CA ILE A 7 -10.89 -9.67 -5.24
C ILE A 7 -10.65 -10.80 -4.25
N GLU A 8 -11.04 -12.02 -4.61
CA GLU A 8 -10.85 -13.16 -3.71
C GLU A 8 -9.38 -13.49 -3.50
N ALA A 9 -8.55 -13.43 -4.55
CA ALA A 9 -7.11 -13.61 -4.43
C ALA A 9 -6.47 -12.52 -3.54
N ALA A 10 -6.89 -11.26 -3.69
CA ALA A 10 -6.43 -10.18 -2.81
C ALA A 10 -6.82 -10.41 -1.35
N ARG A 11 -8.05 -10.87 -1.11
CA ARG A 11 -8.55 -11.20 0.24
C ARG A 11 -7.79 -12.38 0.85
N ILE A 12 -7.51 -13.43 0.08
CA ILE A 12 -6.73 -14.58 0.54
C ILE A 12 -5.32 -14.12 0.91
N PHE A 13 -4.67 -13.35 0.03
CA PHE A 13 -3.34 -12.81 0.26
C PHE A 13 -3.25 -11.95 1.52
N GLU A 14 -4.20 -11.04 1.76
CA GLU A 14 -4.24 -10.23 2.99
C GLU A 14 -4.30 -11.11 4.25
N ASN A 15 -5.15 -12.13 4.25
CA ASN A 15 -5.29 -13.02 5.41
C ASN A 15 -4.03 -13.86 5.64
N GLU A 16 -3.41 -14.37 4.56
CA GLU A 16 -2.14 -15.07 4.62
C GLU A 16 -1.03 -14.16 5.15
N LEU A 17 -0.97 -12.92 4.67
CA LEU A 17 0.00 -11.93 5.13
C LEU A 17 -0.09 -11.71 6.64
N PHE A 18 -1.28 -11.46 7.16
CA PHE A 18 -1.45 -11.23 8.60
C PHE A 18 -1.17 -12.49 9.42
N TYR A 19 -1.51 -13.68 8.90
CA TYR A 19 -1.12 -14.94 9.53
C TYR A 19 0.41 -15.10 9.60
N GLU A 20 1.13 -14.85 8.50
CA GLU A 20 2.59 -14.93 8.46
C GLU A 20 3.26 -13.88 9.33
N MET A 21 2.73 -12.66 9.40
CA MET A 21 3.21 -11.64 10.34
C MET A 21 3.07 -12.08 11.79
N ASN A 22 1.94 -12.71 12.15
CA ASN A 22 1.76 -13.33 13.47
C ASN A 22 2.80 -14.44 13.73
N ASN A 23 3.07 -15.30 12.75
CA ASN A 23 4.11 -16.33 12.85
C ASN A 23 5.52 -15.74 13.02
N LEU A 24 5.78 -14.57 12.44
CA LEU A 24 7.01 -13.81 12.63
C LEU A 24 7.08 -13.12 14.01
N GLY A 25 6.02 -13.15 14.81
CA GLY A 25 5.94 -12.61 16.16
C GLY A 25 5.43 -11.17 16.25
N PHE A 26 4.82 -10.65 15.17
CA PHE A 26 4.10 -9.39 15.21
C PHE A 26 2.66 -9.63 15.66
N GLU A 27 2.12 -8.75 16.50
CA GLU A 27 0.68 -8.70 16.78
C GLU A 27 0.01 -7.83 15.72
N VAL A 28 -0.96 -8.37 14.96
CA VAL A 28 -1.61 -7.66 13.84
C VAL A 28 -3.10 -7.46 14.09
N ALA A 29 -3.57 -6.24 13.90
CA ALA A 29 -4.98 -5.88 13.87
C ALA A 29 -5.39 -5.41 12.48
N LYS A 30 -6.54 -5.87 11.98
CA LYS A 30 -7.13 -5.33 10.74
C LYS A 30 -7.49 -3.86 10.95
N ASN A 31 -7.14 -3.02 9.98
CA ASN A 31 -7.35 -1.59 9.99
C ASN A 31 -7.96 -1.22 8.64
N GLY A 32 -9.04 -0.43 8.63
CA GLY A 32 -9.75 -0.11 7.39
C GLY A 32 -11.26 -0.24 7.49
N ALA A 33 -11.95 0.82 7.08
CA ALA A 33 -13.40 0.86 7.10
C ALA A 33 -14.04 -0.02 6.02
N GLU A 34 -13.31 -0.38 4.97
CA GLU A 34 -13.78 -1.31 3.93
C GLU A 34 -14.03 -2.72 4.47
N HIS A 35 -13.31 -3.13 5.52
CA HIS A 35 -13.51 -4.43 6.18
C HIS A 35 -14.57 -4.39 7.28
N THR A 36 -14.71 -3.25 7.95
CA THR A 36 -15.43 -3.15 9.23
C THR A 36 -16.75 -2.39 9.13
N CYS A 37 -16.90 -1.50 8.13
CA CYS A 37 -18.03 -0.57 8.01
C CYS A 37 -18.37 -0.27 6.53
N GLN A 38 -18.62 -1.30 5.73
CA GLN A 38 -18.82 -1.18 4.27
C GLN A 38 -19.88 -0.14 3.85
N GLU A 39 -21.02 -0.07 4.53
CA GLU A 39 -22.09 0.89 4.20
C GLU A 39 -21.66 2.34 4.46
N PHE A 40 -20.90 2.57 5.53
CA PHE A 40 -20.32 3.88 5.80
C PHE A 40 -19.31 4.27 4.72
N THR A 41 -18.44 3.34 4.33
CA THR A 41 -17.47 3.59 3.26
C THR A 41 -18.14 3.94 1.93
N LYS A 42 -19.25 3.27 1.58
CA LYS A 42 -20.06 3.61 0.39
C LYS A 42 -20.63 5.03 0.48
N PHE A 43 -21.09 5.45 1.65
CA PHE A 43 -21.63 6.79 1.86
C PHE A 43 -20.57 7.90 1.67
N ILE A 44 -19.34 7.68 2.15
CA ILE A 44 -18.24 8.66 2.05
C ILE A 44 -17.43 8.57 0.74
N MET A 45 -17.67 7.53 -0.07
CA MET A 45 -16.98 7.29 -1.35
C MET A 45 -16.97 8.47 -2.34
N PRO A 46 -18.05 9.27 -2.50
CA PRO A 46 -18.01 10.44 -3.38
C PRO A 46 -17.28 11.63 -2.77
N SER A 47 -16.99 11.62 -1.46
CA SER A 47 -16.34 12.74 -0.80
C SER A 47 -14.84 12.78 -1.07
N SER A 48 -14.29 14.00 -1.13
CA SER A 48 -12.87 14.31 -1.27
C SER A 48 -12.31 15.06 -0.05
N ASP A 49 -13.10 15.21 1.01
CA ASP A 49 -12.61 15.76 2.26
C ASP A 49 -11.55 14.85 2.90
N GLN A 50 -10.64 15.43 3.67
CA GLN A 50 -9.48 14.71 4.20
C GLN A 50 -9.86 13.58 5.15
N THR A 51 -10.95 13.72 5.92
CA THR A 51 -11.41 12.68 6.84
C THR A 51 -11.94 11.48 6.06
N SER A 52 -12.77 11.72 5.05
CA SER A 52 -13.27 10.64 4.19
C SER A 52 -12.13 9.93 3.45
N LEU A 53 -11.13 10.67 2.97
CA LEU A 53 -9.95 10.08 2.33
C LEU A 53 -9.12 9.25 3.31
N ALA A 54 -8.87 9.76 4.52
CA ALA A 54 -8.13 9.02 5.55
C ALA A 54 -8.82 7.71 5.95
N ILE A 55 -10.15 7.69 5.99
CA ILE A 55 -10.93 6.49 6.31
C ILE A 55 -10.93 5.48 5.16
N ARG A 56 -11.13 5.96 3.92
CA ARG A 56 -11.20 5.12 2.72
C ARG A 56 -9.85 4.50 2.34
N PHE A 57 -8.76 5.23 2.57
CA PHE A 57 -7.41 4.81 2.23
C PHE A 57 -6.58 4.53 3.49
N ALA A 58 -7.23 4.13 4.58
CA ALA A 58 -6.54 3.60 5.75
C ALA A 58 -5.85 2.28 5.37
N PRO A 59 -4.57 2.05 5.78
CA PRO A 59 -3.90 0.80 5.49
C PRO A 59 -4.61 -0.42 6.08
N ASP A 60 -4.60 -1.55 5.37
CA ASP A 60 -5.35 -2.79 5.70
C ASP A 60 -5.09 -3.35 7.11
N GLY A 61 -3.94 -3.03 7.69
CA GLY A 61 -3.57 -3.48 9.03
C GLY A 61 -2.68 -2.51 9.79
N VAL A 62 -2.65 -2.73 11.10
CA VAL A 62 -1.62 -2.19 12.00
C VAL A 62 -0.94 -3.38 12.67
N ALA A 63 0.38 -3.36 12.69
CA ALA A 63 1.18 -4.39 13.32
C ALA A 63 2.08 -3.79 14.40
N ALA A 64 2.35 -4.54 15.46
CA ALA A 64 3.29 -4.16 16.50
C ALA A 64 4.13 -5.34 16.97
N ILE A 65 5.30 -5.08 17.54
CA ILE A 65 6.17 -6.11 18.12
C ILE A 65 6.94 -5.59 19.34
N GLY A 66 7.26 -6.51 20.25
CA GLY A 66 8.10 -6.26 21.43
C GLY A 66 7.33 -5.92 22.70
N LYS A 67 8.04 -5.94 23.84
CA LYS A 67 7.49 -5.65 25.18
C LYS A 67 7.06 -4.18 25.32
N THR A 68 7.85 -3.27 24.76
CA THR A 68 7.43 -1.88 24.50
C THR A 68 7.01 -1.81 23.03
N PRO A 69 5.71 -1.99 22.72
CA PRO A 69 5.28 -2.21 21.35
C PRO A 69 5.60 -1.00 20.48
N ARG A 70 6.23 -1.27 19.34
CA ARG A 70 6.40 -0.31 18.25
C ARG A 70 5.50 -0.72 17.11
N SER A 71 4.64 0.19 16.69
CA SER A 71 3.62 -0.07 15.67
C SER A 71 3.97 0.53 14.33
N PHE A 72 3.44 -0.08 13.27
CA PHE A 72 3.48 0.43 11.91
C PHE A 72 2.22 0.01 11.17
N TYR A 73 1.88 0.75 10.12
CA TYR A 73 0.82 0.39 9.20
C TYR A 73 1.31 -0.61 8.16
N VAL A 74 0.46 -1.55 7.79
CA VAL A 74 0.71 -2.52 6.71
C VAL A 74 -0.43 -2.46 5.70
N GLU A 75 -0.08 -2.45 4.42
CA GLU A 75 -0.99 -2.48 3.29
C GLU A 75 -0.65 -3.67 2.40
N ALA A 76 -1.65 -4.52 2.12
CA ALA A 76 -1.55 -5.68 1.26
C ALA A 76 -1.97 -5.31 -0.18
N LYS A 77 -1.01 -5.37 -1.12
CA LYS A 77 -1.26 -5.15 -2.55
C LYS A 77 -1.11 -6.42 -3.35
N TYR A 78 -2.20 -6.90 -3.93
CA TYR A 78 -2.15 -8.03 -4.87
C TYR A 78 -1.88 -7.60 -6.34
N ALA A 79 -1.63 -6.31 -6.57
CA ALA A 79 -1.30 -5.75 -7.88
C ALA A 79 0.04 -5.01 -7.84
N SER A 80 0.74 -4.95 -8.97
CA SER A 80 2.01 -4.23 -9.15
C SER A 80 1.87 -2.71 -9.25
N ASN A 81 0.66 -2.18 -9.15
CA ASN A 81 0.37 -0.76 -9.27
C ASN A 81 -0.18 -0.18 -7.98
N ILE A 82 -0.08 1.15 -7.86
CA ILE A 82 -0.64 1.92 -6.75
C ILE A 82 -1.52 3.02 -7.33
N GLU A 83 -2.72 3.17 -6.78
CA GLU A 83 -3.62 4.29 -7.08
C GLU A 83 -3.06 5.61 -6.55
N LYS A 84 -3.18 6.69 -7.34
CA LYS A 84 -2.71 8.04 -6.98
C LYS A 84 -3.19 8.49 -5.60
N THR A 85 -4.49 8.43 -5.35
CA THR A 85 -5.08 8.91 -4.10
C THR A 85 -4.61 8.11 -2.89
N ALA A 86 -4.46 6.80 -3.04
CA ALA A 86 -3.96 5.91 -2.00
C ALA A 86 -2.49 6.24 -1.69
N TYR A 87 -1.65 6.34 -2.72
CA TYR A 87 -0.24 6.76 -2.58
C TYR A 87 -0.10 8.09 -1.84
N GLU A 88 -0.89 9.10 -2.23
CA GLU A 88 -0.89 10.41 -1.59
C GLU A 88 -1.29 10.33 -0.10
N GLN A 89 -2.27 9.50 0.26
CA GLN A 89 -2.65 9.32 1.67
C GLN A 89 -1.56 8.60 2.47
N TYR A 90 -0.95 7.56 1.90
CA TYR A 90 0.15 6.84 2.55
C TYR A 90 1.36 7.75 2.78
N MET A 91 1.70 8.60 1.79
CA MET A 91 2.78 9.58 1.94
C MET A 91 2.44 10.65 2.99
N LYS A 92 1.18 11.06 3.14
CA LYS A 92 0.77 11.95 4.24
C LYS A 92 0.98 11.30 5.60
N LEU A 93 0.60 10.03 5.76
CA LEU A 93 0.85 9.27 6.99
C LEU A 93 2.35 9.20 7.30
N ALA A 94 3.16 8.90 6.30
CA ALA A 94 4.62 8.89 6.44
C ALA A 94 5.19 10.26 6.81
N SER A 95 4.69 11.34 6.20
CA SER A 95 5.18 12.70 6.45
C SER A 95 4.98 13.20 7.89
N VAL A 96 4.04 12.60 8.64
CA VAL A 96 3.81 12.91 10.06
C VAL A 96 4.48 11.89 11.01
N GLY A 97 5.38 11.06 10.49
CA GLY A 97 6.22 10.13 11.27
C GLY A 97 5.67 8.72 11.42
N ASN A 98 4.57 8.35 10.73
CA ASN A 98 4.13 6.96 10.75
C ASN A 98 4.97 6.11 9.81
N ILE A 99 5.21 4.85 10.17
CA ILE A 99 5.78 3.88 9.25
C ILE A 99 4.63 3.22 8.49
N VAL A 100 4.66 3.30 7.16
CA VAL A 100 3.70 2.62 6.27
C VAL A 100 4.47 1.64 5.40
N VAL A 101 4.11 0.37 5.50
CA VAL A 101 4.73 -0.73 4.76
C VAL A 101 3.76 -1.25 3.72
N LEU A 102 4.23 -1.38 2.47
CA LEU A 102 3.49 -2.05 1.41
C LEU A 102 4.04 -3.47 1.22
N VAL A 103 3.16 -4.47 1.12
CA VAL A 103 3.53 -5.86 0.84
C VAL A 103 2.78 -6.34 -0.41
N PHE A 104 3.50 -6.91 -1.36
CA PHE A 104 3.03 -7.29 -2.68
C PHE A 104 3.04 -8.81 -2.86
N GLY A 105 1.87 -9.39 -3.17
CA GLY A 105 1.73 -10.84 -3.38
C GLY A 105 1.80 -11.32 -4.84
N GLY A 106 1.86 -10.40 -5.80
CA GLY A 106 1.66 -10.69 -7.23
C GLY A 106 2.90 -11.14 -8.02
N TYR A 107 4.06 -11.34 -7.39
CA TYR A 107 5.36 -11.52 -8.08
C TYR A 107 5.94 -12.94 -7.99
N GLY A 108 5.12 -13.95 -7.68
CA GLY A 108 5.58 -15.33 -7.46
C GLY A 108 6.09 -15.56 -6.03
N ASP A 109 6.82 -14.58 -5.48
CA ASP A 109 7.14 -14.45 -4.05
C ASP A 109 6.56 -13.13 -3.50
N TRP A 110 6.46 -13.04 -2.17
CA TRP A 110 6.08 -11.79 -1.50
C TRP A 110 7.24 -10.81 -1.49
N MET A 111 6.94 -9.57 -1.86
CA MET A 111 7.90 -8.47 -1.89
C MET A 111 7.37 -7.33 -1.03
N TRP A 112 8.24 -6.50 -0.46
CA TRP A 112 7.80 -5.43 0.43
C TRP A 112 8.72 -4.22 0.40
N GLN A 113 8.23 -3.07 0.83
CA GLN A 113 9.03 -1.88 1.06
C GLN A 113 8.27 -0.87 1.94
N VAL A 114 8.99 0.01 2.65
CA VAL A 114 8.38 1.20 3.26
C VAL A 114 7.99 2.21 2.19
N ILE A 115 6.83 2.86 2.31
CA ILE A 115 6.26 3.71 1.25
C ILE A 115 7.26 4.74 0.70
N GLU A 116 8.07 5.36 1.58
CA GLU A 116 9.04 6.40 1.23
C GLU A 116 10.21 5.89 0.36
N ARG A 117 10.42 4.57 0.31
CA ARG A 117 11.47 3.92 -0.49
C ARG A 117 10.91 3.21 -1.73
N VAL A 118 9.60 3.18 -1.91
CA VAL A 118 8.97 2.64 -3.11
C VAL A 118 9.26 3.59 -4.27
N THR A 119 9.81 3.05 -5.36
CA THR A 119 9.98 3.82 -6.60
C THR A 119 8.82 3.53 -7.54
N LEU A 120 8.20 4.58 -8.07
CA LEU A 120 7.12 4.47 -9.06
C LEU A 120 7.68 4.78 -10.45
N ILE A 121 7.35 3.93 -11.42
CA ILE A 121 7.66 4.14 -12.83
C ILE A 121 6.83 5.33 -13.31
N ASP A 122 7.43 6.21 -14.12
CA ASP A 122 6.67 7.29 -14.73
C ASP A 122 5.63 6.73 -15.71
N GLY A 123 4.42 7.28 -15.68
CA GLY A 123 3.31 6.80 -16.50
C GLY A 123 3.65 6.83 -18.00
N ASP A 124 4.42 7.81 -18.47
CA ASP A 124 4.83 7.91 -19.87
C ASP A 124 5.74 6.74 -20.26
N GLU A 125 6.64 6.33 -19.37
CA GLU A 125 7.51 5.18 -19.57
C GLU A 125 6.69 3.88 -19.67
N THR A 126 5.74 3.66 -18.74
CA THR A 126 4.87 2.49 -18.78
C THR A 126 4.06 2.42 -20.07
N VAL A 127 3.34 3.49 -20.45
CA VAL A 127 2.49 3.46 -21.65
C VAL A 127 3.29 3.35 -22.94
N SER A 128 4.54 3.85 -22.97
CA SER A 128 5.40 3.77 -24.15
C SER A 128 5.72 2.34 -24.60
N SER A 129 5.69 1.38 -23.66
CA SER A 129 5.89 -0.05 -23.92
C SER A 129 4.74 -0.71 -24.72
N PHE A 130 3.60 -0.04 -24.82
CA PHE A 130 2.43 -0.52 -25.55
C PHE A 130 2.30 0.16 -26.92
N PRO A 131 1.66 -0.49 -27.91
CA PRO A 131 1.26 0.13 -29.19
C PRO A 131 0.42 1.39 -28.97
N GLU A 132 0.56 2.39 -29.84
CA GLU A 132 -0.07 3.73 -29.68
C GLU A 132 -1.59 3.66 -29.45
N ASN A 133 -2.29 2.80 -30.20
CA ASN A 133 -3.73 2.58 -30.07
C ASN A 133 -4.15 1.89 -28.76
N MET A 134 -3.22 1.43 -27.94
CA MET A 134 -3.46 0.78 -26.65
C MET A 134 -3.06 1.66 -25.46
N ARG A 135 -2.43 2.82 -25.71
CA ARG A 135 -1.92 3.71 -24.66
C ARG A 135 -3.07 4.45 -23.97
N TYR A 136 -2.98 4.56 -22.66
CA TYR A 136 -3.85 5.45 -21.89
C TYR A 136 -3.19 6.83 -21.76
N PRO A 137 -3.98 7.90 -21.58
CA PRO A 137 -3.44 9.23 -21.31
C PRO A 137 -2.67 9.28 -20.00
N VAL A 138 -1.60 10.06 -19.98
CA VAL A 138 -0.77 10.31 -18.80
C VAL A 138 -0.92 11.78 -18.39
N ILE A 139 -1.17 12.03 -17.09
CA ILE A 139 -1.31 13.37 -16.53
C ILE A 139 -0.47 13.44 -15.25
N ASP A 140 0.45 14.40 -15.17
CA ASP A 140 1.43 14.52 -14.08
C ASP A 140 2.19 13.21 -13.82
N GLY A 141 2.52 12.50 -14.90
CA GLY A 141 3.13 11.17 -14.92
C GLY A 141 2.26 10.04 -14.33
N TRP A 142 0.98 10.26 -14.04
CA TRP A 142 0.04 9.20 -13.67
C TRP A 142 -0.76 8.72 -14.88
N ILE A 143 -0.91 7.40 -15.03
CA ILE A 143 -1.74 6.81 -16.08
C ILE A 143 -3.21 7.06 -15.70
N THR A 144 -4.00 7.62 -16.60
CA THR A 144 -5.39 8.07 -16.35
C THR A 144 -6.39 7.42 -17.31
N PRO A 145 -6.77 6.14 -17.12
CA PRO A 145 -7.58 5.43 -18.10
C PRO A 145 -8.96 6.05 -18.37
N ARG A 146 -9.57 6.68 -17.35
CA ARG A 146 -10.85 7.41 -17.49
C ARG A 146 -10.80 8.65 -18.38
N LYS A 147 -9.60 9.12 -18.72
CA LYS A 147 -9.39 10.27 -19.61
C LYS A 147 -9.12 9.84 -21.06
N ALA A 148 -9.02 8.54 -21.33
CA ALA A 148 -8.99 8.03 -22.69
C ALA A 148 -10.31 8.38 -23.41
N ASP A 149 -10.32 8.30 -24.74
CA ASP A 149 -11.56 8.47 -25.47
C ASP A 149 -12.65 7.50 -24.98
N ASP A 150 -13.90 7.96 -25.11
CA ASP A 150 -15.05 7.30 -24.50
C ASP A 150 -15.26 5.88 -25.05
N GLU A 151 -14.90 5.61 -26.31
CA GLU A 151 -15.05 4.29 -26.92
C GLU A 151 -14.02 3.30 -26.40
N HIS A 152 -12.74 3.68 -26.37
CA HIS A 152 -11.64 2.85 -25.87
C HIS A 152 -11.83 2.50 -24.39
N TYR A 153 -12.23 3.47 -23.55
CA TYR A 153 -12.50 3.17 -22.14
C TYR A 153 -13.76 2.32 -21.95
N LYS A 154 -14.87 2.60 -22.67
CA LYS A 154 -16.12 1.82 -22.53
C LYS A 154 -15.96 0.39 -23.02
N GLU A 155 -15.29 0.17 -24.15
CA GLU A 155 -15.02 -1.16 -24.69
C GLU A 155 -14.19 -1.98 -23.69
N ARG A 156 -13.10 -1.41 -23.17
CA ARG A 156 -12.27 -2.11 -22.18
C ARG A 156 -12.98 -2.32 -20.86
N LYS A 157 -13.82 -1.39 -20.40
CA LYS A 157 -14.62 -1.57 -19.19
C LYS A 157 -15.72 -2.61 -19.36
N HIS A 158 -16.31 -2.70 -20.56
CA HIS A 158 -17.27 -3.75 -20.91
C HIS A 158 -16.59 -5.13 -20.92
N ASN A 159 -15.43 -5.22 -21.55
CA ASN A 159 -14.65 -6.46 -21.65
C ASN A 159 -13.98 -6.85 -20.32
N ASN A 160 -13.68 -5.88 -19.46
CA ASN A 160 -13.12 -6.05 -18.12
C ASN A 160 -13.96 -5.29 -17.09
N GLY A 161 -15.09 -5.85 -16.66
CA GLY A 161 -16.00 -5.23 -15.69
C GLY A 161 -15.38 -4.79 -14.35
N GLY A 162 -14.16 -5.22 -14.05
CA GLY A 162 -13.37 -4.81 -12.89
C GLY A 162 -12.37 -3.67 -13.12
N PHE A 163 -12.43 -2.96 -14.25
CA PHE A 163 -11.52 -1.87 -14.56
C PHE A 163 -11.98 -0.57 -13.85
N SER A 164 -11.27 -0.14 -12.81
CA SER A 164 -11.64 1.04 -11.99
C SER A 164 -11.50 2.35 -12.79
N GLY A 165 -10.48 2.40 -13.66
CA GLY A 165 -10.05 3.61 -14.35
C GLY A 165 -9.56 4.71 -13.40
N THR A 166 -9.19 4.36 -12.16
CA THR A 166 -8.52 5.27 -11.23
C THR A 166 -7.10 5.57 -11.71
N PRO A 167 -6.58 6.80 -11.51
CA PRO A 167 -5.20 7.11 -11.86
C PRO A 167 -4.23 6.22 -11.08
N TYR A 168 -3.21 5.67 -11.75
CA TYR A 168 -2.24 4.78 -11.12
C TYR A 168 -0.84 4.91 -11.73
N ARG A 169 0.15 4.38 -11.01
CA ARG A 169 1.51 4.13 -11.49
C ARG A 169 1.92 2.72 -11.12
N GLU A 170 2.82 2.15 -11.90
CA GLU A 170 3.43 0.85 -11.61
C GLU A 170 4.61 1.02 -10.66
N VAL A 171 4.80 0.03 -9.80
CA VAL A 171 5.93 -0.02 -8.87
C VAL A 171 7.13 -0.59 -9.61
N TYR A 172 8.28 0.07 -9.47
CA TYR A 172 9.52 -0.44 -9.99
C TYR A 172 9.98 -1.63 -9.14
N TYR A 173 9.89 -2.85 -9.70
CA TYR A 173 10.08 -4.10 -8.96
C TYR A 173 11.39 -4.17 -8.18
N SER A 174 12.50 -3.68 -8.75
CA SER A 174 13.80 -3.72 -8.09
C SER A 174 13.95 -2.74 -6.92
N SER A 175 12.96 -1.87 -6.68
CA SER A 175 12.88 -1.06 -5.46
C SER A 175 12.30 -1.83 -4.26
N LEU A 176 11.75 -3.01 -4.50
CA LEU A 176 11.17 -3.86 -3.47
C LEU A 176 12.20 -4.83 -2.88
N LEU A 177 11.99 -5.19 -1.63
CA LEU A 177 12.78 -6.15 -0.88
C LEU A 177 12.06 -7.50 -0.81
N ASP A 178 12.84 -8.55 -0.69
CA ASP A 178 12.34 -9.90 -0.51
C ASP A 178 11.69 -10.08 0.88
N TRP A 179 10.55 -10.77 0.95
CA TRP A 179 9.87 -11.04 2.22
C TRP A 179 10.74 -11.81 3.23
N ARG A 180 11.68 -12.64 2.78
CA ARG A 180 12.55 -13.44 3.66
C ARG A 180 13.39 -12.58 4.61
N ILE A 181 13.66 -11.33 4.23
CA ILE A 181 14.41 -10.38 5.09
C ILE A 181 13.50 -9.43 5.88
N PHE A 182 12.18 -9.52 5.71
CA PHE A 182 11.19 -8.60 6.30
C PHE A 182 11.39 -8.40 7.79
N LYS A 183 11.35 -9.48 8.58
CA LYS A 183 11.43 -9.39 10.04
C LYS A 183 12.70 -8.68 10.51
N CYS A 184 13.85 -9.09 9.99
CA CYS A 184 15.15 -8.55 10.41
C CYS A 184 15.29 -7.06 10.06
N ASP A 185 14.87 -6.66 8.86
CA ASP A 185 14.98 -5.27 8.41
C ASP A 185 13.94 -4.38 9.12
N MET A 186 12.70 -4.86 9.30
CA MET A 186 11.68 -4.13 10.06
C MET A 186 12.09 -3.89 11.51
N LEU A 187 12.66 -4.88 12.19
CA LEU A 187 13.21 -4.68 13.53
C LEU A 187 14.32 -3.62 13.55
N SER A 188 15.14 -3.58 12.49
CA SER A 188 16.19 -2.57 12.34
C SER A 188 15.62 -1.16 12.11
N ILE A 189 14.55 -1.05 11.30
CA ILE A 189 13.82 0.21 11.06
C ILE A 189 13.21 0.72 12.37
N LEU A 190 12.45 -0.13 13.07
CA LEU A 190 11.78 0.23 14.33
C LEU A 190 12.77 0.63 15.43
N LYS A 191 13.94 -0.03 15.49
CA LYS A 191 15.01 0.33 16.43
C LYS A 191 15.63 1.69 16.11
N ARG A 192 15.88 2.01 14.85
CA ARG A 192 16.43 3.32 14.45
C ARG A 192 15.46 4.45 14.76
N ASP A 193 14.19 4.25 14.47
CA ASP A 193 13.15 5.23 14.77
C ASP A 193 13.06 5.52 16.27
N TYR A 194 13.14 4.46 17.10
CA TYR A 194 13.21 4.63 18.56
C TYR A 194 14.41 5.45 19.03
N ILE A 195 15.61 5.18 18.50
CA ILE A 195 16.81 5.95 18.87
C ILE A 195 16.65 7.42 18.52
N ASN A 196 16.06 7.72 17.37
CA ASN A 196 15.82 9.09 16.95
C ASN A 196 14.84 9.79 17.89
N LEU A 197 13.73 9.13 18.25
CA LEU A 197 12.75 9.66 19.22
C LEU A 197 13.35 9.82 20.62
N GLY A 198 14.14 8.85 21.09
CA GLY A 198 14.82 8.89 22.40
C GLY A 198 15.77 10.09 22.53
N ARG A 199 16.46 10.47 21.43
CA ARG A 199 17.29 11.69 21.38
C ARG A 199 16.48 12.98 21.48
N PHE A 200 15.20 12.97 21.09
CA PHE A 200 14.31 14.13 21.26
C PHE A 200 13.69 14.20 22.65
N PHE A 201 13.57 13.08 23.37
CA PHE A 201 12.80 13.02 24.60
C PHE A 201 13.58 12.84 25.89
N ASN A 202 14.88 12.48 25.91
CA ASN A 202 15.71 12.60 27.13
C ASN A 202 17.23 12.39 26.93
N SER A 203 18.00 13.27 27.56
CA SER A 203 19.40 13.11 27.97
C SER A 203 19.62 12.05 29.04
N ASP A 204 18.56 11.44 29.58
CA ASP A 204 18.62 10.61 30.79
C ASP A 204 17.58 9.47 30.77
N VAL A 205 17.74 8.43 29.95
CA VAL A 205 17.18 7.10 30.27
C VAL A 205 18.08 6.01 29.69
N GLU A 206 18.58 5.17 30.59
CA GLU A 206 19.55 4.11 30.37
C GLU A 206 19.08 3.02 29.40
N GLN A 207 20.06 2.51 28.65
CA GLN A 207 19.97 1.31 27.84
C GLN A 207 19.89 0.06 28.73
N SER A 208 18.70 -0.40 29.05
CA SER A 208 18.51 -1.83 29.30
C SER A 208 17.10 -2.25 28.92
N GLU A 209 16.99 -3.45 28.36
CA GLU A 209 15.76 -4.10 27.87
C GLU A 209 15.35 -3.78 26.42
N LEU A 210 16.10 -4.35 25.49
CA LEU A 210 15.64 -4.62 24.12
C LEU A 210 15.86 -6.10 23.79
N PHE A 211 15.19 -7.03 24.49
CA PHE A 211 14.79 -8.38 24.05
C PHE A 211 13.71 -8.96 25.00
#